data_AF-A0A962G190-F1
#
_entry.id   AF-A0A962G190-F1
#
_cell.length_a   1.000
_cell.length_b   1.000
_cell.length_c   1.000
_cell.angle_alpha   90.00
_cell.angle_beta   90.00
_cell.angle_gamma   90.00
#
_symmetry.space_group_name_H-M   'P 1'
#
loop_
_entity.id
_entity.type
_entity.pdbx_description
1 polymer ?
#
loop_
_entity_poly.entity_id
_entity_poly.type
_entity_poly.pdbx_seq_one_letter_code
_entity_poly.pdbx_strand_id
1 'polypeptide(L)'
;SGRWGDSLCEVVTAPKQFAPTLVSPNYRFRNLKAWRRSVAVAIEAESNWSKPLAQRQQLVPGADHFVVLNIASPTWAKGKPIATIGDHTFYRVSHL
;
A
#
# COMPACT_ATOMS: atom_id res chain seq x y z
N SER A 1 8.47 -1.44 9.96
CA SER A 1 8.68 -0.48 11.05
C SER A 1 7.64 -0.58 12.18
N GLY A 2 6.63 -1.46 12.13
CA GLY A 2 5.62 -1.60 13.20
C GLY A 2 4.74 -0.36 13.46
N ARG A 3 4.99 0.74 12.74
CA ARG A 3 4.40 2.07 12.98
C ARG A 3 2.86 2.07 12.98
N TRP A 4 2.26 1.21 12.18
CA TRP A 4 0.81 1.14 11.98
C TRP A 4 0.20 -0.14 12.57
N GLY A 5 0.93 -0.82 13.45
CA GLY A 5 0.55 -2.10 14.05
C GLY A 5 1.47 -3.25 13.63
N ASP A 6 1.26 -4.38 14.31
CA ASP A 6 2.02 -5.62 14.15
C ASP A 6 1.22 -6.68 13.36
N SER A 7 -0.03 -6.36 13.00
CA SER A 7 -0.88 -7.19 12.15
C SER A 7 -1.33 -6.47 10.88
N LEU A 8 -1.68 -7.25 9.84
CA LEU A 8 -2.26 -6.71 8.61
C LEU A 8 -3.54 -5.91 8.89
N CYS A 9 -4.37 -6.39 9.84
CA CYS A 9 -5.63 -5.75 10.22
C CYS A 9 -5.40 -4.34 10.78
N GLU A 10 -4.47 -4.19 11.71
CA GLU A 10 -4.13 -2.88 12.28
C GLU A 10 -3.60 -1.92 11.20
N VAL A 11 -2.76 -2.41 10.29
CA VAL A 11 -2.22 -1.61 9.19
C VAL A 11 -3.32 -1.12 8.24
N VAL A 12 -4.24 -2.00 7.81
CA VAL A 12 -5.28 -1.61 6.82
C VAL A 12 -6.43 -0.82 7.45
N THR A 13 -6.58 -0.89 8.77
CA THR A 13 -7.56 -0.11 9.54
C THR A 13 -6.96 1.13 10.20
N ALA A 14 -5.67 1.41 9.97
CA ALA A 14 -5.03 2.61 10.46
C ALA A 14 -5.72 3.86 9.87
N PRO A 15 -6.04 4.87 10.70
CA PRO A 15 -6.80 6.04 10.26
C PRO A 15 -6.17 6.73 9.04
N LYS A 16 -6.98 6.92 7.99
CA LYS A 16 -6.61 7.63 6.76
C LYS A 16 -5.43 7.02 5.98
N GLN A 17 -5.04 5.77 6.27
CA GLN A 17 -4.00 5.08 5.50
C GLN A 17 -4.58 4.32 4.31
N PHE A 18 -5.76 3.71 4.49
CA PHE A 18 -6.41 2.89 3.47
C PHE A 18 -7.92 3.15 3.42
N ALA A 19 -8.50 2.79 2.27
CA ALA A 19 -9.91 2.94 1.96
C ALA A 19 -10.88 2.38 3.03
N PRO A 20 -10.62 1.25 3.74
CA PRO A 20 -11.56 0.72 4.73
C PRO A 20 -11.95 1.71 5.84
N THR A 21 -11.10 2.71 6.14
CA THR A 21 -11.41 3.77 7.11
C THR A 21 -12.01 5.04 6.49
N LEU A 22 -12.11 5.10 5.17
CA LEU A 22 -12.54 6.27 4.39
C LEU A 22 -13.85 6.04 3.63
N VAL A 23 -14.16 4.79 3.26
CA VAL A 23 -15.37 4.45 2.52
C VAL A 23 -16.41 3.82 3.43
N SER A 24 -17.69 3.98 3.09
CA SER A 24 -18.78 3.31 3.81
C SER A 24 -18.63 1.78 3.76
N PRO A 25 -18.92 1.05 4.85
CA PRO A 25 -19.03 -0.41 4.82
C PRO A 25 -20.04 -0.93 3.80
N ASN A 26 -21.00 -0.09 3.40
CA ASN A 26 -22.01 -0.40 2.38
C ASN A 26 -21.59 0.00 0.95
N TYR A 27 -20.31 0.29 0.73
CA TYR A 27 -19.80 0.68 -0.58
C TYR A 27 -20.05 -0.43 -1.62
N ARG A 28 -20.80 -0.10 -2.68
CA ARG A 28 -21.10 -1.04 -3.76
C ARG A 28 -20.04 -0.96 -4.85
N PHE A 29 -19.26 -2.03 -5.02
CA PHE A 29 -18.29 -2.14 -6.10
C PHE A 29 -19.00 -2.19 -7.46
N ARG A 30 -18.72 -1.21 -8.32
CA ARG A 30 -19.29 -1.13 -9.69
C ARG A 30 -18.51 -1.95 -10.71
N ASN A 31 -17.23 -2.24 -10.44
CA ASN A 31 -16.35 -2.99 -11.34
C ASN A 31 -15.90 -4.30 -10.68
N LEU A 32 -16.71 -5.35 -10.83
CA LEU A 32 -16.44 -6.65 -10.22
C LEU A 32 -15.17 -7.32 -10.77
N LYS A 33 -14.81 -7.07 -12.04
CA LYS A 33 -13.59 -7.59 -12.65
C LYS A 33 -12.35 -7.00 -11.98
N ALA A 34 -12.33 -5.69 -11.78
CA ALA A 34 -11.23 -5.01 -11.07
C ALA A 34 -11.14 -5.49 -9.61
N TRP A 35 -12.28 -5.63 -8.93
CA TRP A 35 -12.33 -6.15 -7.57
C TRP A 35 -11.77 -7.58 -7.45
N ARG A 36 -12.16 -8.49 -8.35
CA ARG A 36 -11.61 -9.86 -8.37
C ARG A 36 -10.09 -9.85 -8.59
N ARG A 37 -9.60 -8.98 -9.48
CA ARG A 37 -8.17 -8.84 -9.74
C ARG A 37 -7.42 -8.30 -8.52
N SER A 38 -7.97 -7.31 -7.82
CA SER A 38 -7.33 -6.76 -6.62
C SER A 38 -7.26 -7.79 -5.49
N VAL A 39 -8.31 -8.59 -5.30
CA VAL A 39 -8.30 -9.69 -4.31
C VAL A 39 -7.24 -10.74 -4.66
N ALA A 40 -7.13 -11.14 -5.93
CA ALA A 40 -6.12 -12.10 -6.35
C ALA A 40 -4.69 -11.60 -6.07
N VAL A 41 -4.40 -10.32 -6.38
CA VAL A 41 -3.10 -9.70 -6.09
C VAL A 41 -2.84 -9.62 -4.59
N ALA A 42 -3.85 -9.32 -3.78
CA ALA A 42 -3.69 -9.27 -2.32
C ALA A 42 -3.32 -10.63 -1.73
N ILE A 43 -3.99 -11.70 -2.17
CA ILE A 43 -3.70 -13.08 -1.73
C ILE A 43 -2.30 -13.53 -2.20
N GLU A 44 -1.93 -13.18 -3.43
CA GLU A 44 -0.58 -13.45 -3.95
C GLU A 44 0.51 -12.71 -3.15
N ALA A 45 0.25 -11.44 -2.80
CA ALA A 45 1.16 -10.65 -1.97
C ALA A 45 1.31 -11.24 -0.56
N GLU A 46 0.21 -11.70 0.06
CA GLU A 46 0.23 -12.38 1.36
C GLU A 46 1.04 -13.70 1.30
N SER A 47 0.80 -14.52 0.27
CA SER A 47 1.57 -15.75 0.02
C SER A 47 3.06 -15.45 -0.21
N ASN A 48 3.39 -14.36 -0.90
CA ASN A 48 4.78 -13.93 -1.02
C ASN A 48 5.36 -13.47 0.33
N TRP A 49 4.59 -12.79 1.18
CA TRP A 49 5.04 -12.32 2.50
C TRP A 49 5.26 -13.44 3.52
N SER A 50 4.60 -14.58 3.35
CA SER A 50 4.81 -15.76 4.20
C SER A 50 6.15 -16.48 3.93
N LYS A 51 6.80 -16.19 2.79
CA LYS A 51 8.12 -16.75 2.45
C LYS A 51 9.22 -16.20 3.35
N PRO A 52 10.35 -16.94 3.51
CA PRO A 52 11.57 -16.41 4.10
C PRO A 52 12.02 -15.12 3.41
N LEU A 53 12.59 -14.19 4.17
CA LEU A 53 12.91 -12.82 3.70
C LEU A 53 13.72 -12.81 2.40
N ALA A 54 14.71 -13.70 2.26
CA ALA A 54 15.55 -13.81 1.07
C ALA A 54 14.81 -14.29 -0.20
N GLN A 55 13.61 -14.86 -0.04
CA GLN A 55 12.78 -15.38 -1.13
C GLN A 55 11.59 -14.47 -1.46
N ARG A 56 11.38 -13.39 -0.69
CA ARG A 56 10.29 -12.45 -0.91
C ARG A 56 10.59 -11.61 -2.14
N GLN A 57 9.68 -11.61 -3.10
CA GLN A 57 9.75 -10.70 -4.23
C GLN A 57 9.17 -9.34 -3.81
N GLN A 58 9.93 -8.27 -4.03
CA GLN A 58 9.48 -6.90 -3.78
C GLN A 58 9.52 -6.13 -5.09
N LEU A 59 8.36 -5.59 -5.50
CA LEU A 59 8.28 -4.77 -6.72
C LEU A 59 8.92 -3.39 -6.54
N VAL A 60 8.81 -2.83 -5.33
CA VAL A 60 9.46 -1.55 -4.98
C VAL A 60 10.23 -1.74 -3.67
N PRO A 61 11.46 -2.29 -3.72
CA PRO A 61 12.20 -2.67 -2.52
C PRO A 61 12.44 -1.50 -1.55
N GLY A 62 11.96 -1.69 -0.32
CA GLY A 62 12.08 -0.71 0.77
C GLY A 62 11.25 0.57 0.61
N ALA A 63 10.21 0.56 -0.23
CA ALA A 63 9.14 1.55 -0.11
C ALA A 63 8.31 1.32 1.16
N ASP A 64 7.93 2.40 1.83
CA ASP A 64 7.05 2.37 3.00
C ASP A 64 5.90 3.39 2.93
N HIS A 65 5.94 4.31 1.96
CA HIS A 65 4.87 5.27 1.68
C HIS A 65 4.66 5.38 0.16
N PHE A 66 3.44 5.73 -0.24
CA PHE A 66 3.14 6.08 -1.62
C PHE A 66 2.12 7.22 -1.69
N VAL A 67 2.14 7.98 -2.78
CA VAL A 67 1.21 9.09 -3.01
C VAL A 67 0.93 9.26 -4.49
N VAL A 68 -0.29 9.69 -4.80
CA VAL A 68 -0.69 10.14 -6.12
C VAL A 68 -0.50 11.66 -6.19
N LEU A 69 0.60 12.09 -6.81
CA LEU A 69 1.10 13.47 -6.72
C LEU A 69 0.20 14.52 -7.41
N ASN A 70 -0.67 14.11 -8.33
CA ASN A 70 -1.67 14.99 -8.94
C ASN A 70 -2.92 15.20 -8.06
N ILE A 71 -3.07 14.44 -6.95
CA ILE A 71 -4.17 14.55 -5.99
C ILE A 71 -3.69 15.15 -4.67
N ALA A 72 -2.48 14.79 -4.21
CA ALA A 72 -1.97 15.21 -2.91
C ALA A 72 -0.45 15.50 -2.94
N SER A 73 -0.02 16.44 -2.11
CA SER A 73 1.39 16.82 -1.91
C SER A 73 1.74 16.83 -0.42
N PRO A 74 1.92 15.65 0.21
CA PRO A 74 2.23 15.57 1.63
C PRO A 74 3.67 16.01 1.90
N THR A 75 3.90 16.60 3.08
CA THR A 75 5.20 17.16 3.47
C THR A 75 6.33 16.13 3.57
N TRP A 76 6.01 14.84 3.69
CA TRP A 76 6.98 13.75 3.71
C TRP A 76 7.41 13.27 2.32
N ALA A 77 6.68 13.61 1.24
CA ALA A 77 7.00 13.22 -0.13
C ALA A 77 8.08 14.13 -0.74
N LYS A 78 9.22 14.22 -0.05
CA LYS A 78 10.38 15.03 -0.44
C LYS A 78 11.50 14.15 -0.99
N GLY A 79 12.34 14.73 -1.84
CA GLY A 79 13.51 14.05 -2.40
C GLY A 79 13.16 13.11 -3.57
N LYS A 80 14.11 12.21 -3.89
CA LYS A 80 13.99 11.30 -5.04
C LYS A 80 13.07 10.12 -4.68
N PRO A 81 12.00 9.87 -5.45
CA PRO A 81 11.16 8.69 -5.26
C PRO A 81 11.92 7.41 -5.59
N ILE A 82 11.51 6.28 -5.00
CA ILE A 82 12.07 4.95 -5.29
C ILE A 82 11.59 4.48 -6.66
N ALA A 83 10.29 4.65 -6.94
CA ALA A 83 9.66 4.26 -8.18
C ALA A 83 8.31 4.97 -8.34
N THR A 84 7.78 4.96 -9.57
CA THR A 84 6.40 5.32 -9.88
C THR A 84 5.78 4.18 -10.70
N ILE A 85 4.61 3.70 -10.28
CA ILE A 85 3.84 2.64 -10.97
C ILE A 85 2.42 3.14 -11.17
N GLY A 86 2.03 3.36 -12.43
CA GLY A 86 0.81 4.11 -12.74
C GLY A 86 0.88 5.50 -12.11
N ASP A 87 -0.20 5.92 -11.43
CA ASP A 87 -0.27 7.23 -10.78
C ASP A 87 0.41 7.27 -9.39
N HIS A 88 0.86 6.13 -8.86
CA HIS A 88 1.39 6.04 -7.51
C HIS A 88 2.91 6.18 -7.50
N THR A 89 3.40 7.18 -6.77
CA THR A 89 4.83 7.42 -6.53
C THR A 89 5.21 6.93 -5.14
N PHE A 90 6.24 6.09 -5.07
CA PHE A 90 6.69 5.39 -3.87
C PHE A 90 7.93 6.04 -3.26
N TYR A 91 7.96 6.14 -1.93
CA TYR A 91 9.02 6.75 -1.13
C TYR A 91 9.48 5.83 0.00
N ARG A 92 10.69 6.10 0.50
CA ARG A 92 11.21 5.59 1.77
C ARG A 92 11.30 6.74 2.75
N VAL A 93 10.44 6.76 3.76
CA VAL A 93 10.32 7.89 4.71
C VAL A 93 10.82 7.49 6.09
N SER A 94 10.59 6.25 6.56
CA SER A 94 10.91 5.83 7.94
C SER A 94 12.42 5.66 8.21
N HIS A 95 13.26 6.20 7.33
CA HIS A 95 14.73 6.23 7.45
C HIS A 95 15.29 7.64 7.20
N LEU A 96 14.45 8.67 7.26
CA LEU A 96 14.83 10.08 7.27
C LEU A 96 14.86 10.64 8.70
#